data_AF-A0A9X6XA45-F1
#
_entry.id   AF-A0A9X6XA45-F1
#
_cell.length_a   1.000
_cell.length_b   1.000
_cell.length_c   1.000
_cell.angle_alpha   90.00
_cell.angle_beta   90.00
_cell.angle_gamma   90.00
#
_symmetry.space_group_name_H-M   'P 1'
#
loop_
_entity.id
_entity.type
_entity.pdbx_description
1 polymer ?
#
loop_
_entity_poly.entity_id
_entity_poly.type
_entity_poly.pdbx_seq_one_letter_code
_entity_poly.pdbx_strand_id
1 'polypeptide(L)'
;MSKLITGQEQSRRKTVNFKSFFQRFTKNQIIDETPSQLLHNELRSLQKLLELKEINFIYADPEYIDVAIMELEAIRTKYSITVRQLKEIQSASVV
;
A
#
# COMPACT_ATOMS: atom_id res chain seq x y z
N MET A 1 40.28 39.97 -16.38
CA MET A 1 40.90 40.04 -15.04
C MET A 1 40.02 39.28 -14.06
N SER A 2 40.47 38.09 -13.61
CA SER A 2 40.32 37.45 -12.27
C SER A 2 38.96 37.49 -11.55
N LYS A 3 38.36 36.40 -11.02
CA LYS A 3 38.90 35.15 -10.44
C LYS A 3 37.89 33.99 -10.52
N LEU A 4 38.40 32.76 -10.58
CA LEU A 4 37.71 31.50 -10.27
C LEU A 4 37.28 31.44 -8.79
N ILE A 5 36.13 30.80 -8.49
CA ILE A 5 35.98 29.85 -7.37
C ILE A 5 35.11 28.67 -7.83
N THR A 6 35.73 27.50 -7.87
CA THR A 6 35.12 26.16 -7.97
C THR A 6 34.41 25.79 -6.67
N GLY A 7 33.22 25.20 -6.77
CA GLY A 7 32.57 24.48 -5.68
C GLY A 7 31.86 23.24 -6.21
N GLN A 8 32.52 22.09 -6.11
CA GLN A 8 31.86 20.78 -6.18
C GLN A 8 30.94 20.64 -4.97
N GLU A 9 29.70 20.18 -5.15
CA GLU A 9 29.07 19.30 -4.16
C GLU A 9 27.83 18.56 -4.71
N GLN A 10 28.07 17.28 -5.00
CA GLN A 10 27.26 16.13 -4.59
C GLN A 10 25.78 16.05 -4.98
N SER A 11 25.52 15.16 -5.95
CA SER A 11 24.56 14.05 -5.86
C SER A 11 23.56 14.12 -4.70
N ARG A 12 22.34 14.57 -4.97
CA ARG A 12 21.16 14.20 -4.18
C ARG A 12 20.23 13.40 -5.05
N ARG A 13 20.40 12.08 -5.00
CA ARG A 13 19.41 11.08 -5.38
C ARG A 13 18.06 11.54 -4.83
N LYS A 14 17.09 11.82 -5.70
CA LYS A 14 15.72 12.11 -5.31
C LYS A 14 15.15 10.86 -4.64
N THR A 15 15.15 10.84 -3.31
CA THR A 15 14.35 9.91 -2.52
C THR A 15 12.89 10.25 -2.81
N VAL A 16 12.23 9.41 -3.60
CA VAL A 16 10.79 9.50 -3.84
C VAL A 16 10.11 9.15 -2.52
N ASN A 17 9.75 10.18 -1.76
CA ASN A 17 9.05 10.03 -0.50
C ASN A 17 7.61 9.55 -0.78
N PHE A 18 7.39 8.24 -0.69
CA PHE A 18 6.07 7.58 -0.69
C PHE A 18 5.18 7.95 0.53
N LYS A 19 5.45 9.07 1.19
CA LYS A 19 4.87 9.43 2.49
C LYS A 19 3.46 10.05 2.39
N SER A 20 2.97 10.34 1.19
CA SER A 20 1.74 11.13 1.02
C SER A 20 0.43 10.34 1.01
N PHE A 21 0.45 9.01 0.83
CA PHE A 21 -0.79 8.24 0.71
C PHE A 21 -1.42 7.87 2.06
N PHE A 22 -0.60 7.62 3.10
CA PHE A 22 -1.09 7.23 4.42
C PHE A 22 -1.53 8.42 5.29
N GLN A 23 -1.13 9.64 4.93
CA GLN A 23 -1.31 10.82 5.78
C GLN A 23 -2.74 11.38 5.77
N ARG A 24 -3.62 10.95 4.85
CA ARG A 24 -5.02 11.41 4.79
C ARG A 24 -5.99 10.59 5.65
N PHE A 25 -5.64 9.39 6.09
CA PHE A 25 -6.56 8.51 6.84
C PHE A 25 -6.40 8.58 8.36
N THR A 26 -5.30 9.12 8.89
CA THR A 26 -4.96 9.07 10.32
C THR A 26 -5.30 10.34 11.11
N LYS A 27 -6.10 11.26 10.57
CA LYS A 27 -6.32 12.56 11.21
C LYS A 27 -7.13 12.53 12.52
N ASN A 28 -7.76 11.41 12.86
CA ASN A 28 -8.47 11.24 14.13
C ASN A 28 -8.04 9.91 14.76
N GLN A 29 -7.41 9.99 15.94
CA GLN A 29 -6.84 8.93 16.80
C GLN A 29 -5.36 8.62 16.54
N ILE A 30 -4.53 9.05 17.51
CA ILE A 30 -3.12 8.68 17.64
C ILE A 30 -3.10 7.25 18.15
N ILE A 31 -3.20 6.29 17.22
CA ILE A 31 -2.74 4.93 17.47
C ILE A 31 -1.36 4.90 16.82
N ASP A 32 -0.29 4.78 17.63
CA ASP A 32 1.08 4.61 17.16
C ASP A 32 1.24 3.19 16.57
N GLU A 33 0.49 2.88 15.52
CA GLU A 33 0.63 1.62 14.81
C GLU A 33 1.90 1.66 13.97
N THR A 34 2.75 0.67 14.16
CA THR A 34 3.90 0.47 13.29
C THR A 34 3.42 0.20 11.85
N PRO A 35 4.22 0.55 10.82
CA PRO A 35 3.88 0.24 9.43
C PRO A 35 3.53 -1.24 9.20
N SER A 36 4.19 -2.17 9.92
CA SER A 36 3.86 -3.60 9.87
C SER A 36 2.48 -3.91 10.44
N GLN A 37 2.13 -3.34 11.61
CA GLN A 37 0.81 -3.52 12.22
C GLN A 37 -0.32 -3.00 11.31
N LEU A 38 -0.12 -1.83 10.71
CA LEU A 38 -1.07 -1.26 9.74
C LEU A 38 -1.33 -2.22 8.57
N LEU A 39 -0.27 -2.80 8.00
CA LEU A 39 -0.41 -3.73 6.88
C LEU A 39 -1.03 -5.07 7.31
N HIS A 40 -0.76 -5.57 8.52
CA HIS A 40 -1.45 -6.74 9.06
C HIS A 40 -2.95 -6.49 9.28
N ASN A 41 -3.31 -5.32 9.78
CA ASN A 41 -4.70 -4.90 9.93
C ASN A 41 -5.39 -4.75 8.56
N GLU A 42 -4.68 -4.23 7.57
CA GLU A 42 -5.15 -4.16 6.19
C GLU A 42 -5.38 -5.56 5.61
N LEU A 43 -4.47 -6.52 5.80
CA LEU A 43 -4.66 -7.91 5.34
C LEU A 43 -5.91 -8.55 5.95
N ARG A 44 -6.15 -8.36 7.26
CA ARG A 44 -7.37 -8.85 7.92
C ARG A 44 -8.63 -8.22 7.34
N SER A 45 -8.58 -6.93 7.06
CA SER A 45 -9.70 -6.20 6.46
C SER A 45 -9.98 -6.69 5.03
N LEU A 46 -8.94 -6.91 4.24
CA LEU A 46 -9.06 -7.45 2.88
C LEU A 46 -9.60 -8.87 2.87
N GLN A 47 -9.22 -9.70 3.85
CA GLN A 47 -9.75 -11.06 3.98
C GLN A 47 -11.26 -11.06 4.25
N LYS A 48 -11.72 -10.24 5.20
CA LYS A 48 -13.15 -10.07 5.47
C LYS A 48 -13.90 -9.52 4.26
N LEU A 49 -13.30 -8.58 3.55
CA LEU A 49 -13.91 -8.00 2.35
C LEU A 49 -14.02 -9.04 1.22
N LEU A 50 -13.03 -9.93 1.09
CA LEU A 50 -13.06 -11.02 0.13
C LEU A 50 -14.23 -11.97 0.43
N GLU A 51 -14.39 -12.40 1.68
CA GLU A 51 -15.51 -13.25 2.12
C GLU A 51 -16.89 -12.63 1.76
N LEU A 52 -17.03 -11.32 1.96
CA LEU A 52 -18.25 -10.59 1.59
C LEU A 52 -18.45 -10.53 0.07
N LYS A 53 -17.39 -10.30 -0.71
CA LYS A 53 -17.48 -10.22 -2.17
C LYS A 53 -17.67 -11.58 -2.84
N GLU A 54 -17.20 -12.65 -2.24
CA GLU A 54 -17.48 -14.02 -2.70
C GLU A 54 -18.98 -14.31 -2.65
N ILE A 55 -19.66 -13.91 -1.58
CA ILE A 55 -21.12 -13.98 -1.48
C ILE A 55 -21.76 -13.18 -2.62
N ASN A 56 -21.31 -11.95 -2.85
CA ASN A 56 -21.84 -11.13 -3.94
C ASN A 56 -21.64 -11.76 -5.31
N PHE A 57 -20.52 -12.42 -5.56
CA PHE A 57 -20.27 -13.14 -6.82
C PHE A 57 -21.19 -14.34 -6.99
N ILE A 58 -21.38 -15.14 -5.93
CA ILE A 58 -22.27 -16.31 -5.95
C ILE A 58 -23.71 -15.93 -6.29
N TYR A 59 -24.18 -14.78 -5.79
CA TYR A 59 -25.54 -14.29 -5.99
C TYR A 59 -25.64 -13.15 -7.01
N ALA A 60 -24.59 -12.91 -7.79
CA ALA A 60 -24.62 -11.87 -8.81
C ALA A 60 -25.61 -12.23 -9.91
N ASP A 61 -26.44 -11.28 -10.32
CA ASP A 61 -27.19 -11.43 -11.56
C ASP A 61 -26.21 -11.57 -12.73
N PRO A 62 -26.50 -12.41 -13.74
CA PRO A 62 -25.59 -12.65 -14.87
C PRO A 62 -25.16 -11.37 -15.60
N GLU A 63 -25.99 -10.33 -15.61
CA GLU A 63 -25.68 -9.03 -16.22
C GLU A 63 -24.53 -8.29 -15.51
N TYR A 64 -24.29 -8.58 -14.22
CA TYR A 64 -23.27 -7.93 -13.39
C TYR A 64 -22.11 -8.85 -13.00
N ILE A 65 -22.02 -10.04 -13.58
CA ILE A 65 -21.00 -11.03 -13.21
C ILE A 65 -19.59 -10.50 -13.44
N ASP A 66 -19.35 -9.77 -14.53
CA ASP A 66 -18.05 -9.18 -14.85
C ASP A 66 -17.62 -8.13 -13.82
N VAL A 67 -18.59 -7.36 -13.30
CA VAL A 67 -18.34 -6.40 -12.22
C VAL A 67 -17.95 -7.13 -10.94
N ALA A 68 -18.67 -8.20 -10.58
CA ALA A 68 -18.36 -9.01 -9.40
C ALA A 68 -16.97 -9.66 -9.51
N ILE A 69 -16.58 -10.13 -10.69
CA ILE A 69 -15.22 -10.65 -10.96
C ILE A 69 -14.19 -9.55 -10.78
N MET A 70 -14.38 -8.40 -11.42
CA MET A 70 -13.46 -7.27 -11.34
C MET A 70 -13.25 -6.81 -9.88
N GLU A 71 -14.30 -6.78 -9.08
CA GLU A 71 -14.21 -6.43 -7.66
C GLU A 71 -13.38 -7.45 -6.86
N LEU A 72 -13.56 -8.75 -7.10
CA LEU A 72 -12.74 -9.80 -6.49
C LEU A 72 -11.27 -9.70 -6.91
N GLU A 73 -11.00 -9.44 -8.19
CA GLU A 73 -9.65 -9.27 -8.72
C GLU A 73 -8.94 -8.03 -8.13
N ALA A 74 -9.68 -6.93 -7.94
CA ALA A 74 -9.17 -5.73 -7.30
C ALA A 74 -8.74 -6.02 -5.84
N ILE A 75 -9.55 -6.77 -5.08
CA ILE A 75 -9.21 -7.18 -3.71
C ILE A 75 -7.99 -8.09 -3.71
N ARG A 76 -7.94 -9.10 -4.58
CA ARG A 76 -6.80 -10.02 -4.72
C ARG A 76 -5.50 -9.28 -5.05
N THR A 77 -5.57 -8.30 -5.96
CA THR A 77 -4.42 -7.47 -6.33
C THR A 77 -3.92 -6.68 -5.14
N LYS A 78 -4.83 -6.02 -4.41
CA LYS A 78 -4.48 -5.25 -3.21
C LYS A 78 -3.89 -6.13 -2.12
N TYR A 79 -4.45 -7.31 -1.87
CA TYR A 79 -3.91 -8.30 -0.93
C TYR A 79 -2.47 -8.69 -1.29
N SER A 80 -2.22 -8.99 -2.56
CA SER A 80 -0.89 -9.37 -3.05
C SER A 80 0.15 -8.26 -2.85
N ILE A 81 -0.24 -7.00 -3.10
CA ILE A 81 0.60 -5.82 -2.85
C ILE A 81 0.91 -5.68 -1.36
N THR A 82 -0.11 -5.77 -0.49
CA THR A 82 0.06 -5.65 0.96
C THR A 82 1.00 -6.73 1.52
N VAL A 83 0.87 -7.98 1.07
CA VAL A 83 1.79 -9.07 1.44
C VAL A 83 3.22 -8.76 0.99
N ARG A 84 3.40 -8.25 -0.23
CA ARG A 84 4.72 -7.87 -0.73
C ARG A 84 5.34 -6.77 0.13
N GLN A 85 4.57 -5.74 0.49
CA GLN A 85 5.03 -4.65 1.36
C GLN A 85 5.47 -5.15 2.74
N LEU A 86 4.72 -6.10 3.33
CA LEU A 86 5.13 -6.74 4.59
C LEU A 86 6.46 -7.47 4.48
N LYS A 87 6.66 -8.24 3.39
CA LYS A 87 7.92 -8.93 3.13
C LYS A 87 9.08 -7.96 2.96
N GLU A 88 8.86 -6.85 2.29
CA GLU A 88 9.87 -5.79 2.11
C GLU A 88 10.27 -5.18 3.47
N ILE A 89 9.31 -4.84 4.34
CA ILE A 89 9.59 -4.35 5.69
C ILE A 89 10.37 -5.37 6.51
N GLN A 90 9.96 -6.64 6.49
CA GLN A 90 10.65 -7.71 7.21
C GLN A 90 12.09 -7.86 6.71
N SER A 91 12.31 -7.86 5.40
CA SER A 91 13.66 -7.93 4.82
C SER A 91 14.54 -6.73 5.19
N ALA A 92 13.96 -5.53 5.29
CA ALA A 92 14.68 -4.32 5.67
C ALA A 92 15.03 -4.27 7.17
N SER A 93 14.30 -5.00 8.03
CA SER A 93 14.57 -5.10 9.47
C SER A 93 15.66 -6.11 9.85
N VAL A 94 16.03 -7.02 8.94
CA VAL A 94 17.03 -8.08 9.17
C VAL A 94 18.44 -7.64 8.75
N VAL A 95 18.57 -6.45 8.14
CA VAL A 95 19.84 -5.79 7.77
C VAL A 95 20.16 -4.69 8.77
#